data_AF-A0A3M0M142-F1
#
_entry.id   AF-A0A3M0M142-F1
#
_cell.length_a   1.000
_cell.length_b   1.000
_cell.length_c   1.000
_cell.angle_alpha   90.00
_cell.angle_beta   90.00
_cell.angle_gamma   90.00
#
_symmetry.space_group_name_H-M   'P 1'
#
loop_
_entity.id
_entity.type
_entity.pdbx_description
1 polymer ?
#
loop_
_entity_poly.entity_id
_entity_poly.type
_entity_poly.pdbx_seq_one_letter_code
_entity_poly.pdbx_strand_id
1 'polypeptide(L)'
;MKNFFKKYILNLIAKTSKAQGFTLIEMVVVVAIIVMLIIIIAPNLTRQKQKASDRTEDAFKTTLQTQVELYEDDKDRDGKDVNFNNMFNDGYLTKRQLDKSKNYRVTNGVVEKN
;
A
#
# COMPACT_ATOMS: atom_id res chain seq x y z
N MET A 1 48.13 4.85 -58.64
CA MET A 1 47.85 4.34 -57.28
C MET A 1 47.00 5.28 -56.39
N LYS A 2 47.22 6.61 -56.39
CA LYS A 2 46.48 7.55 -55.52
C LYS A 2 44.94 7.53 -55.62
N ASN A 3 44.37 7.22 -56.79
CA ASN A 3 42.92 7.25 -57.01
C ASN A 3 42.16 6.10 -56.33
N PHE A 4 42.81 4.96 -56.11
CA PHE A 4 42.21 3.81 -55.43
C PHE A 4 42.05 4.09 -53.93
N PHE A 5 43.10 4.62 -53.31
CA PHE A 5 43.08 5.05 -51.91
C PHE A 5 42.05 6.16 -51.66
N LYS A 6 41.97 7.14 -52.56
CA LYS A 6 40.97 8.22 -52.47
C LYS A 6 39.54 7.67 -52.50
N LYS A 7 39.25 6.72 -53.41
CA LYS A 7 37.92 6.11 -53.53
C LYS A 7 37.54 5.27 -52.30
N TYR A 8 38.50 4.58 -51.69
CA TYR A 8 38.28 3.79 -50.49
C TYR A 8 38.00 4.68 -49.26
N ILE A 9 38.75 5.78 -49.10
CA ILE A 9 38.55 6.75 -48.01
C ILE A 9 37.21 7.49 -48.17
N LEU A 10 36.84 7.90 -49.39
CA LEU A 10 35.53 8.55 -49.63
C LEU A 10 34.35 7.64 -49.29
N ASN A 11 34.44 6.34 -49.61
CA ASN A 11 33.37 5.38 -49.31
C ASN A 11 33.29 5.09 -47.80
N LEU A 12 34.39 5.24 -47.07
CA LEU A 12 34.45 5.10 -45.61
C LEU A 12 33.77 6.28 -44.89
N ILE A 13 33.98 7.51 -45.39
CA ILE A 13 33.36 8.73 -44.85
C ILE A 13 31.86 8.78 -45.19
N ALA A 14 31.45 8.30 -46.36
CA ALA A 14 30.05 8.25 -46.77
C ALA A 14 29.21 7.22 -45.98
N LYS A 15 29.84 6.21 -45.36
CA LYS A 15 29.16 5.13 -44.63
C LYS A 15 28.83 5.48 -43.17
N THR A 16 29.30 6.61 -42.65
CA THR A 16 28.90 7.08 -41.30
C THR A 16 27.62 7.91 -41.40
N SER A 17 26.49 7.26 -41.69
CA SER A 17 25.20 7.85 -41.35
C SER A 17 25.18 8.03 -39.84
N LYS A 18 25.32 9.27 -39.36
CA LYS A 18 25.14 9.57 -37.93
C LYS A 18 23.72 9.17 -37.58
N ALA A 19 23.55 7.99 -36.98
CA ALA A 19 22.29 7.66 -36.33
C ALA A 19 22.03 8.80 -35.34
N GLN A 20 20.94 9.54 -35.55
CA GLN A 20 20.50 10.55 -34.60
C GLN A 20 20.01 9.79 -33.37
N GLY A 21 20.96 9.47 -32.49
CA GLY A 21 20.71 8.75 -31.25
C GLY A 21 19.99 9.64 -30.25
N PHE A 22 19.22 8.97 -29.40
CA PHE A 22 18.54 9.54 -28.24
C PHE A 22 19.44 10.53 -27.51
N THR A 23 18.98 11.78 -27.41
CA THR A 23 19.77 12.84 -26.77
C THR A 23 19.51 12.86 -25.27
N LEU A 24 20.44 13.43 -24.49
CA LEU A 24 20.19 13.63 -23.05
C LEU A 24 19.00 14.55 -22.81
N ILE A 25 18.79 15.57 -23.67
CA ILE A 25 17.65 16.48 -23.54
C ILE A 25 16.32 15.74 -23.70
N GLU A 26 16.27 14.72 -24.56
CA GLU A 26 15.09 13.88 -24.75
C GLU A 26 14.78 13.06 -23.49
N MET A 27 15.79 12.48 -22.83
CA MET A 27 15.60 11.77 -21.56
C MET A 27 15.15 12.71 -20.43
N VAL A 28 15.65 13.95 -20.41
CA VAL A 28 15.25 14.95 -19.41
C VAL A 28 13.78 15.33 -19.56
N VAL A 29 13.30 15.56 -20.78
CA VAL A 29 11.89 15.88 -21.02
C VAL A 29 10.98 14.71 -20.64
N VAL A 30 11.37 13.46 -20.93
CA VAL A 30 10.61 12.27 -20.54
C VAL A 30 10.53 12.15 -19.01
N VAL A 31 11.64 12.30 -18.29
CA VAL A 31 11.64 12.26 -16.82
C VAL A 31 10.80 13.39 -16.23
N ALA A 32 10.84 14.59 -16.82
CA ALA A 32 10.02 15.72 -16.36
C ALA A 32 8.51 15.40 -16.47
N ILE A 33 8.07 14.78 -17.56
CA ILE A 33 6.67 14.35 -17.73
C ILE A 33 6.30 13.28 -16.70
N ILE A 34 7.16 12.28 -16.47
CA ILE A 34 6.91 11.22 -15.47
C ILE A 34 6.75 11.82 -14.07
N VAL A 35 7.62 12.75 -13.67
CA VAL A 35 7.53 13.43 -12.37
C VAL A 35 6.23 14.22 -12.25
N MET A 36 5.82 14.94 -13.29
CA MET A 36 4.54 15.66 -13.31
C MET A 36 3.35 14.72 -13.11
N LEU A 37 3.33 13.56 -13.77
CA LEU A 37 2.29 12.55 -13.57
C LEU A 37 2.28 12.01 -12.14
N ILE A 38 3.46 11.72 -11.56
CA ILE A 38 3.58 11.25 -10.18
C ILE A 38 3.02 12.27 -9.19
N ILE A 39 3.27 13.57 -9.38
CA ILE A 39 2.73 14.63 -8.50
C ILE A 39 1.20 14.63 -8.50
N ILE A 40 0.56 14.36 -9.65
CA ILE A 40 -0.90 14.30 -9.76
C ILE A 40 -1.44 13.01 -9.11
N ILE A 41 -0.76 11.88 -9.30
CA ILE A 41 -1.21 10.55 -8.85
C ILE A 41 -0.97 10.34 -7.34
N ALA A 42 0.18 10.76 -6.82
CA ALA A 42 0.60 10.55 -5.44
C ALA A 42 -0.42 10.99 -4.36
N PRO A 43 -1.04 12.18 -4.42
CA PRO A 43 -2.03 12.57 -3.42
C PRO A 43 -3.29 11.70 -3.50
N ASN A 44 -3.68 11.28 -4.70
CA ASN A 44 -4.83 10.40 -4.87
C ASN A 44 -4.56 8.99 -4.34
N LEU A 45 -3.37 8.44 -4.62
CA LEU A 45 -2.94 7.15 -4.09
C LEU A 45 -2.87 7.16 -2.56
N THR A 46 -2.34 8.24 -1.97
CA THR A 46 -2.25 8.39 -0.52
C THR A 46 -3.65 8.41 0.12
N ARG A 47 -4.61 9.14 -0.47
CA ARG A 47 -6.01 9.14 0.00
C ARG A 47 -6.67 7.76 -0.11
N GLN A 48 -6.41 7.03 -1.19
CA GLN A 48 -6.95 5.68 -1.36
C GLN A 48 -6.37 4.70 -0.33
N LYS A 49 -5.06 4.78 -0.07
CA LYS A 49 -4.40 4.00 0.99
C LYS A 49 -5.01 4.30 2.37
N GLN A 50 -5.23 5.57 2.69
CA GLN A 50 -5.85 5.96 3.96
C GLN A 50 -7.28 5.39 4.06
N LYS A 51 -8.10 5.59 3.02
CA LYS A 51 -9.47 5.06 2.99
C LYS A 51 -9.51 3.54 3.14
N ALA A 52 -8.57 2.81 2.55
CA ALA A 52 -8.46 1.36 2.71
C ALA A 52 -8.09 0.97 4.16
N SER A 53 -7.20 1.74 4.80
CA SER A 53 -6.86 1.57 6.22
C SER A 53 -8.09 1.79 7.10
N ASP A 54 -8.82 2.88 6.90
CA ASP A 54 -10.02 3.21 7.68
C ASP A 54 -11.07 2.11 7.54
N ARG A 55 -11.31 1.61 6.32
CA ARG A 55 -12.23 0.48 6.08
C ARG A 55 -11.78 -0.80 6.76
N THR A 56 -10.47 -1.03 6.85
CA THR A 56 -9.91 -2.19 7.55
C THR A 56 -10.08 -2.06 9.07
N GLU A 57 -9.98 -0.85 9.61
CA GLU A 57 -10.28 -0.58 11.02
C GLU A 57 -11.77 -0.74 11.33
N ASP A 58 -12.66 -0.26 10.46
CA ASP A 58 -14.11 -0.42 10.60
C ASP A 58 -14.51 -1.91 10.58
N ALA A 59 -14.02 -2.67 9.61
CA ALA A 59 -14.28 -4.10 9.53
C ALA A 59 -13.73 -4.86 10.74
N PHE A 60 -12.58 -4.44 11.26
CA PHE A 60 -12.01 -5.00 12.48
C PHE A 60 -12.87 -4.68 13.71
N LYS A 61 -13.38 -3.45 13.83
CA LYS A 61 -14.34 -3.06 14.87
C LYS A 61 -15.60 -3.92 14.82
N THR A 62 -16.18 -4.14 13.63
CA THR A 62 -17.33 -5.03 13.45
C THR A 62 -17.00 -6.46 13.87
N THR A 63 -15.82 -6.96 13.52
CA THR A 63 -15.38 -8.29 13.96
C THR A 63 -15.31 -8.38 15.49
N LEU A 64 -14.72 -7.38 16.15
CA LEU A 64 -14.68 -7.33 17.61
C LEU A 64 -16.09 -7.24 18.21
N GLN A 65 -16.98 -6.46 17.62
CA GLN A 65 -18.38 -6.35 18.05
C GLN A 65 -19.08 -7.70 18.01
N THR A 66 -18.92 -8.46 16.92
CA THR A 66 -19.47 -9.82 16.84
C THR A 66 -18.87 -10.75 17.90
N GLN A 67 -17.58 -10.62 18.22
CA GLN A 67 -16.99 -11.42 19.30
C GLN A 67 -17.53 -11.02 20.68
N VAL A 68 -17.81 -9.74 20.89
CA VAL A 68 -18.45 -9.25 22.13
C VAL A 68 -19.85 -9.83 22.26
N GLU A 69 -20.67 -9.75 21.21
CA GLU A 69 -22.03 -10.30 21.20
C GLU A 69 -22.02 -11.81 21.46
N LEU A 70 -21.13 -12.57 20.81
CA LEU A 70 -20.98 -14.01 21.05
C LEU A 70 -20.58 -14.33 22.49
N TYR A 71 -19.71 -13.51 23.10
CA TYR A 71 -19.28 -13.70 24.49
C TYR A 71 -20.35 -13.28 25.50
N GLU A 72 -21.18 -12.29 25.17
CA GLU A 72 -22.33 -11.87 25.98
C GLU A 72 -23.44 -12.91 26.02
N ASP A 73 -23.68 -13.57 24.88
CA ASP A 73 -24.69 -14.62 24.73
C ASP A 73 -24.24 -15.97 25.33
N ASP A 74 -22.94 -16.14 25.63
CA ASP A 74 -22.41 -17.37 26.20
C ASP A 74 -22.79 -17.53 27.68
N LYS A 75 -23.43 -18.66 27.99
CA LYS A 75 -23.87 -19.02 29.34
C LYS A 75 -22.73 -19.54 30.22
N ASP A 76 -21.62 -19.96 29.62
CA ASP A 76 -20.45 -20.50 30.31
C ASP A 76 -19.43 -19.40 30.69
N ARG A 77 -19.81 -18.11 30.56
CA ARG A 77 -18.96 -16.97 30.92
C ARG A 77 -18.66 -16.83 32.43
N ASP A 78 -19.19 -17.72 33.28
CA ASP A 78 -19.01 -17.76 34.74
C ASP A 78 -19.26 -16.40 35.44
N GLY A 79 -20.10 -15.54 34.86
CA GLY A 79 -20.37 -14.20 35.36
C GLY A 79 -19.23 -13.19 35.16
N LYS A 80 -18.16 -13.52 34.41
CA LYS A 80 -17.04 -12.61 34.09
C LYS A 80 -17.52 -11.41 33.29
N ASP A 81 -16.89 -10.26 33.53
CA ASP A 81 -17.11 -9.04 32.76
C ASP A 81 -16.68 -9.20 31.29
N VAL A 82 -17.39 -8.49 30.42
CA VAL A 82 -17.13 -8.45 28.98
C VAL A 82 -15.97 -7.49 28.70
N ASN A 83 -14.77 -8.05 28.58
CA ASN A 83 -13.58 -7.31 28.20
C ASN A 83 -12.64 -8.19 27.35
N PHE A 84 -11.77 -7.55 26.57
CA PHE A 84 -10.93 -8.27 25.62
C PHE A 84 -9.96 -9.27 26.26
N ASN A 85 -9.54 -9.08 27.52
CA ASN A 85 -8.65 -10.03 28.18
C ASN A 85 -9.39 -11.33 28.53
N ASN A 86 -10.61 -11.22 29.08
CA ASN A 86 -11.45 -12.38 29.36
C ASN A 86 -11.83 -13.11 28.07
N MET A 87 -12.23 -12.36 27.04
CA MET A 87 -12.53 -12.92 25.72
C MET A 87 -11.32 -13.63 25.09
N PHE A 88 -10.09 -13.17 25.32
CA PHE A 88 -8.89 -13.88 24.87
C PHE A 88 -8.64 -15.16 25.66
N ASN A 89 -8.73 -15.10 26.99
CA ASN A 89 -8.50 -16.25 27.86
C ASN A 89 -9.51 -17.38 27.58
N ASP A 90 -10.75 -17.00 27.28
CA ASP A 90 -11.85 -17.92 27.01
C ASP A 90 -11.93 -18.30 25.51
N GLY A 91 -10.98 -17.85 24.68
CA GLY A 91 -10.76 -18.34 23.32
C GLY A 91 -11.50 -17.61 22.19
N TYR A 92 -12.28 -16.56 22.50
CA TYR A 92 -13.02 -15.75 21.53
C TYR A 92 -12.11 -14.82 20.71
N LEU A 93 -10.95 -14.44 21.25
CA LEU A 93 -9.96 -13.64 20.55
C LEU A 93 -8.65 -14.40 20.35
N THR A 94 -8.07 -14.26 19.17
CA THR A 94 -6.68 -14.65 18.94
C THR A 94 -5.74 -13.61 19.57
N LYS A 95 -4.48 -14.02 19.84
CA LYS A 95 -3.44 -13.10 20.36
C LYS A 95 -3.28 -11.85 19.48
N ARG A 96 -3.34 -12.01 18.15
CA ARG A 96 -3.24 -10.90 17.20
C ARG A 96 -4.41 -9.93 17.30
N GLN A 97 -5.62 -10.43 17.54
CA GLN A 97 -6.81 -9.60 17.74
C GLN A 97 -6.76 -8.87 19.08
N LEU A 98 -6.31 -9.55 20.15
CA LEU A 98 -6.08 -8.91 21.47
C LEU A 98 -5.04 -7.78 21.37
N ASP A 99 -3.93 -8.00 20.67
CA ASP A 99 -2.90 -6.98 20.52
C ASP A 99 -3.42 -5.76 19.74
N LYS A 100 -4.25 -5.98 18.72
CA LYS A 100 -4.85 -4.92 17.92
C LYS A 100 -6.04 -4.24 18.60
N SER A 101 -6.71 -4.92 19.54
CA SER A 101 -7.86 -4.38 20.29
C SER A 101 -7.45 -3.37 21.36
N LYS A 102 -6.15 -3.16 21.62
CA LYS A 102 -5.64 -2.17 22.59
C LYS A 102 -6.11 -0.74 22.36
N ASN A 103 -6.48 -0.41 21.11
CA ASN A 103 -7.03 0.90 20.75
C ASN A 103 -8.56 0.96 20.89
N TYR A 104 -9.17 -0.07 21.44
CA TYR A 104 -10.61 -0.19 21.61
C TYR A 104 -10.94 -0.53 23.06
N ARG A 105 -12.19 -0.30 23.44
CA ARG A 105 -12.77 -0.74 24.70
C ARG A 105 -14.18 -1.22 24.48
N VAL A 106 -14.67 -2.07 25.39
CA VAL A 106 -16.08 -2.45 25.42
C VAL A 106 -16.77 -1.62 26.50
N THR A 107 -17.83 -0.90 26.12
CA THR A 107 -18.69 -0.14 27.03
C THR A 107 -20.13 -0.61 26.79
N ASN A 108 -20.79 -1.20 27.80
CA ASN A 108 -22.17 -1.69 27.70
C ASN A 108 -22.43 -2.59 26.47
N GLY A 109 -21.52 -3.55 26.19
CA GLY A 109 -21.63 -4.47 25.05
C GLY A 109 -21.31 -3.86 23.68
N VAL A 110 -20.89 -2.59 23.64
CA VAL A 110 -20.50 -1.91 22.39
C VAL A 110 -19.00 -1.70 22.36
N VAL A 111 -18.38 -2.08 21.24
CA VAL A 111 -16.97 -1.78 20.97
C VAL A 111 -16.82 -0.32 20.57
N GLU A 112 -16.00 0.42 21.31
CA GLU A 112 -15.67 1.82 21.08
C GLU A 112 -14.16 1.96 20.85
N LYS A 113 -13.76 2.95 20.04
CA LYS A 113 -12.35 3.29 19.88
C LYS A 113 -11.96 4.20 21.05
N ASN A 114 -10.81 3.94 21.66
CA ASN A 114 -10.25 4.76 22.75
C ASN A 114 -10.01 6.22 22.32
#